data_AF-A0A6C2DZP9-F1
#
_entry.id   AF-A0A6C2DZP9-F1
#
_cell.length_a   1.000
_cell.length_b   1.000
_cell.length_c   1.000
_cell.angle_alpha   90.00
_cell.angle_beta   90.00
_cell.angle_gamma   90.00
#
_symmetry.space_group_name_H-M   'P 1'
#
loop_
_entity.id
_entity.type
_entity.pdbx_description
1 polymer ?
#
loop_
_entity_poly.entity_id
_entity_poly.type
_entity_poly.pdbx_seq_one_letter_code
_entity_poly.pdbx_strand_id
1 'polypeptide(L)' 'MQYLMTDLHQRFIGALNYNKPLAVGDVFRADNTKTYTVVSINDTRDKSKDVKSVTVIPVRETVNA' A
#
# COMPACT_ATOMS: atom_id res chain seq x y z
N MET A 1 -4.00 2.58 -11.68
CA MET A 1 -3.41 3.61 -10.80
C MET A 1 -2.15 3.05 -10.19
N GLN A 2 -1.13 3.86 -10.04
CA GLN A 2 0.12 3.46 -9.40
C GLN A 2 0.12 3.92 -7.93
N TYR A 3 0.50 3.02 -7.05
CA TYR A 3 0.61 3.29 -5.61
C TYR A 3 2.06 3.16 -5.17
N LEU A 4 2.63 4.22 -4.61
CA LEU A 4 3.92 4.18 -3.95
C LEU A 4 3.71 3.75 -2.50
N MET A 5 4.21 2.58 -2.14
CA MET A 5 4.03 1.99 -0.82
C MET A 5 5.16 2.40 0.10
N THR A 6 4.77 2.81 1.30
CA THR A 6 5.68 3.15 2.42
C THR A 6 5.29 2.38 3.67
N ASP A 7 6.27 2.07 4.52
CA ASP A 7 5.99 1.54 5.86
C ASP A 7 5.67 2.66 6.87
N LEU A 8 5.37 2.28 8.11
CA LEU A 8 5.12 3.24 9.21
C LEU A 8 6.32 4.15 9.54
N HIS A 9 7.53 3.76 9.15
CA HIS A 9 8.74 4.56 9.30
C HIS A 9 8.99 5.46 8.08
N GLN A 10 8.00 5.59 7.18
CA GLN A 10 8.08 6.34 5.93
C GLN A 10 9.17 5.85 4.97
N ARG A 11 9.59 4.58 5.11
CA ARG A 11 10.54 3.96 4.18
C ARG A 11 9.79 3.47 2.96
N PHE A 12 10.32 3.74 1.78
CA PHE A 12 9.79 3.18 0.54
C PHE A 12 9.98 1.66 0.53
N ILE A 13 8.89 0.92 0.31
CA ILE A 13 8.91 -0.55 0.30
C ILE A 13 8.58 -1.14 -1.08
N GLY A 14 8.09 -0.32 -2.02
CA GLY A 14 7.79 -0.74 -3.38
C GLY A 14 6.66 0.05 -4.03
N ALA A 15 6.33 -0.32 -5.26
CA ALA A 15 5.19 0.21 -5.98
C ALA A 15 4.17 -0.91 -6.26
N LEU A 16 2.89 -0.56 -6.31
CA LEU A 16 1.79 -1.45 -6.68
C LEU A 16 1.05 -0.83 -7.85
N ASN A 17 0.86 -1.59 -8.92
CA ASN A 17 -0.08 -1.23 -9.96
C ASN A 17 -1.43 -1.87 -9.63
N TYR A 18 -2.45 -1.05 -9.39
CA TYR A 18 -3.78 -1.53 -9.04
C TYR A 18 -4.82 -0.83 -9.91
N ASN A 19 -5.78 -1.61 -10.42
CA ASN A 19 -6.82 -1.12 -11.30
C ASN A 19 -8.03 -0.52 -10.56
N LYS A 20 -8.07 -0.67 -9.22
CA LYS A 20 -9.12 -0.14 -8.37
C LYS A 20 -8.57 0.91 -7.40
N PRO A 21 -9.36 1.93 -7.02
CA PRO A 21 -8.96 2.86 -5.98
C PRO A 21 -8.86 2.13 -4.64
N LEU A 22 -7.70 2.22 -3.99
CA LEU A 22 -7.52 1.77 -2.61
C LEU A 22 -8.14 2.77 -1.62
N ALA A 23 -8.66 2.25 -0.52
CA ALA A 23 -9.13 2.96 0.65
C ALA A 23 -8.33 2.56 1.89
N VAL A 24 -8.37 3.39 2.94
CA VAL A 24 -7.80 3.03 4.24
C VAL A 24 -8.59 1.86 4.81
N GLY A 25 -7.89 0.83 5.30
CA GLY A 25 -8.45 -0.43 5.76
C GLY A 25 -8.44 -1.55 4.71
N ASP A 26 -8.22 -1.23 3.44
CA ASP A 26 -8.15 -2.24 2.38
C ASP A 26 -6.96 -3.18 2.60
N VAL A 27 -7.19 -4.45 2.26
CA VAL A 27 -6.18 -5.50 2.28
C VAL A 27 -5.92 -5.97 0.86
N PHE A 28 -4.65 -5.98 0.45
CA PHE A 28 -4.26 -6.44 -0.88
C PHE A 28 -2.97 -7.26 -0.83
N ARG A 29 -2.80 -8.14 -1.82
CA ARG A 29 -1.57 -8.89 -2.04
C ARG A 29 -0.73 -8.15 -3.09
N ALA A 30 0.49 -7.79 -2.74
CA ALA A 30 1.43 -7.17 -3.67
C ALA A 30 2.18 -8.24 -4.49
N ASP A 31 2.86 -7.80 -5.54
CA ASP A 31 3.63 -8.66 -6.46
C ASP A 31 4.73 -9.45 -5.75
N ASN A 32 5.22 -8.95 -4.61
CA ASN A 32 6.20 -9.63 -3.76
C ASN A 32 5.59 -10.76 -2.90
N THR A 33 4.36 -11.19 -3.20
CA THR A 33 3.55 -12.19 -2.47
C THR A 33 3.17 -11.83 -1.03
N LYS A 34 3.54 -10.64 -0.55
CA LYS A 34 3.16 -10.18 0.79
C LYS A 34 1.79 -9.53 0.76
N THR A 35 1.03 -9.78 1.80
CA THR A 35 -0.27 -9.15 2.03
C THR A 35 -0.07 -7.92 2.91
N TYR A 36 -0.72 -6.83 2.54
CA TYR A 36 -0.61 -5.54 3.21
C TYR A 36 -1.98 -4.96 3.51
N THR A 37 -2.08 -4.24 4.63
CA THR A 37 -3.23 -3.39 4.97
C THR A 37 -2.87 -1.94 4.74
N VAL A 38 -3.71 -1.20 4.03
CA VAL A 38 -3.58 0.26 3.87
C VAL A 38 -3.96 0.95 5.16
N VAL A 39 -3.06 1.76 5.70
CA VAL A 39 -3.31 2.53 6.94
C VAL A 39 -3.40 4.03 6.70
N SER A 40 -2.81 4.53 5.62
CA SER A 40 -2.97 5.92 5.21
C SER A 40 -2.83 6.07 3.69
N ILE A 41 -3.49 7.08 3.14
CA ILE A 41 -3.36 7.47 1.74
C ILE A 41 -3.01 8.95 1.72
N ASN A 42 -1.91 9.27 1.05
CA ASN A 42 -1.47 10.63 0.80
C ASN A 42 -1.60 10.94 -0.69
N ASP A 43 -2.64 11.73 -1.00
CA ASP A 43 -2.98 12.18 -2.35
C ASP A 43 -2.37 13.54 -2.70
N THR A 44 -1.67 14.19 -1.76
CA THR A 44 -1.11 15.54 -1.96
C THR A 44 0.36 15.52 -2.36
N ARG A 45 1.02 14.36 -2.30
CA ARG A 45 2.46 14.24 -2.59
C ARG A 45 2.79 14.23 -4.08
N ASP A 46 1.84 13.91 -4.96
CA ASP A 46 2.11 13.77 -6.39
C ASP A 46 1.24 14.70 -7.23
N LYS A 47 1.86 15.38 -8.21
CA LYS A 47 1.14 16.25 -9.16
C LYS A 47 0.37 15.43 -10.20
N SER A 48 0.70 14.14 -10.32
CA SER A 48 0.02 13.20 -11.20
C SER A 48 -1.22 12.62 -10.53
N LYS A 49 -2.38 12.72 -11.20
CA LYS A 49 -3.63 12.10 -10.72
C LYS A 49 -3.58 10.56 -10.70
N ASP A 50 -2.59 9.99 -11.39
CA ASP A 50 -2.46 8.55 -11.59
C ASP A 50 -1.54 7.88 -10.58
N VAL A 51 -0.82 8.65 -9.75
CA VAL A 51 0.11 8.17 -8.73
C VAL A 51 -0.32 8.63 -7.34
N LYS A 52 -0.49 7.71 -6.39
CA LYS A 52 -0.81 8.02 -5.00
C LYS A 52 0.21 7.39 -4.06
N SER A 53 0.55 8.07 -2.97
CA SER A 53 1.38 7.48 -1.91
C SER A 53 0.50 6.80 -0.88
N VAL A 54 0.82 5.58 -0.47
CA VAL A 54 0.10 4.84 0.56
C VAL A 54 1.06 4.37 1.63
N THR A 55 0.62 4.46 2.88
CA THR A 55 1.30 3.79 3.99
C THR A 55 0.60 2.47 4.24
N VAL A 56 1.40 1.42 4.38
CA VAL A 56 0.90 0.07 4.57
C VAL A 56 1.62 -0.64 5.71
N ILE A 57 0.95 -1.63 6.29
CA ILE A 57 1.52 -2.57 7.25
C ILE A 57 1.42 -3.99 6.71
N PRO A 58 2.44 -4.85 6.87
CA PRO A 58 2.33 -6.24 6.47
C PRO A 58 1.30 -6.94 7.35
N VAL A 59 0.38 -7.68 6.73
CA VAL A 59 -0.48 -8.61 7.44
C VAL A 59 0.41 -9.78 7.85
N ARG A 60 0.60 -9.96 9.16
CA ARG A 60 1.15 -11.21 9.67
C ARG A 60 0.07 -12.26 9.46
N GLU A 61 0.31 -13.25 8.62
CA GLU A 61 -0.42 -14.50 8.75
C GLU A 61 -0.13 -14.99 10.17
N THR A 62 -1.12 -14.93 11.05
CA THR A 62 -1.08 -15.74 12.25
C THR A 62 -1.01 -17.17 11.76
N VAL A 63 0.20 -17.73 11.75
CA VAL A 63 0.40 -19.17 11.75
C VAL A 63 -0.25 -19.64 13.04
N ASN A 64 -1.56 -19.92 12.98
CA ASN A 64 -2.19 -20.70 14.03
C ASN A 64 -1.46 -22.05 14.01
N ALA A 65 -0.91 -22.37 15.18
CA ALA A 65 0.04 -23.44 15.47
C ALA A 65 -0.33 -24.82 14.92
#